data_AF-A0A2G6R625-F1
#
_entry.id   AF-A0A2G6R625-F1
#
_cell.length_a   1.000
_cell.length_b   1.000
_cell.length_c   1.000
_cell.angle_alpha   90.00
_cell.angle_beta   90.00
_cell.angle_gamma   90.00
#
_symmetry.space_group_name_H-M   'P 1'
#
loop_
_entity.id
_entity.type
_entity.pdbx_description
1 polymer ?
#
loop_
_entity_poly.entity_id
_entity_poly.type
_entity_poly.pdbx_seq_one_letter_code
_entity_poly.pdbx_strand_id
1 'polypeptide(L)' 'MKTNKKKLVEAWVLIHEDELMADWDLAINGEEIFKIDPLK' A
#
# COMPACT_ATOMS: atom_id res chain seq x y z
N MET A 1 -10.41 -16.44 15.28
CA MET A 1 -10.41 -15.35 14.26
C MET A 1 -9.23 -15.56 13.33
N LYS A 2 -9.39 -15.47 12.00
CA LYS A 2 -8.31 -15.68 11.01
C LYS A 2 -7.27 -14.54 11.10
N THR A 3 -6.26 -14.71 11.94
CA THR A 3 -5.19 -13.74 12.24
C THR A 3 -4.12 -13.60 11.13
N ASN A 4 -4.13 -14.47 10.12
CA ASN A 4 -3.07 -14.49 9.09
C ASN A 4 -3.12 -13.32 8.09
N LYS A 5 -4.29 -12.71 7.87
CA LYS A 5 -4.42 -11.61 6.90
C LYS A 5 -3.76 -10.33 7.38
N LYS A 6 -3.77 -10.07 8.69
CA LYS A 6 -3.19 -8.84 9.28
C LYS A 6 -1.68 -8.77 9.05
N LYS A 7 -0.97 -9.88 9.28
CA LYS A 7 0.48 -9.97 9.06
C LYS A 7 0.88 -9.80 7.59
N LEU A 8 0.05 -10.30 6.67
CA LEU A 8 0.28 -10.09 5.23
C LEU A 8 0.11 -8.62 4.84
N VAL A 9 -0.91 -7.95 5.38
CA VAL A 9 -1.10 -6.50 5.14
C VAL A 9 0.04 -5.70 5.76
N GLU A 10 0.45 -6.03 6.99
CA GLU A 10 1.60 -5.37 7.65
C GLU A 10 2.89 -5.54 6.83
N ALA A 11 3.16 -6.75 6.34
CA ALA A 11 4.31 -6.99 5.46
C ALA A 11 4.19 -6.25 4.12
N TRP A 12 2.99 -6.17 3.53
CA TRP A 12 2.76 -5.45 2.28
C TRP A 12 3.01 -3.95 2.45
N VAL A 13 2.51 -3.34 3.52
CA VAL A 13 2.74 -1.91 3.82
C VAL A 13 4.23 -1.62 4.00
N LEU A 14 4.97 -2.48 4.70
CA LEU A 14 6.41 -2.30 4.92
C LEU A 14 7.24 -2.39 3.64
N ILE A 15 6.82 -3.22 2.68
CA ILE A 15 7.54 -3.40 1.41
C ILE A 15 7.25 -2.25 0.43
N HIS A 16 6.05 -1.66 0.50
CA HIS A 16 5.56 -0.66 -0.44
C HIS A 16 5.39 0.73 0.22
N GLU A 17 6.12 1.02 1.31
CA GLU A 17 5.98 2.28 2.06
C GLU A 17 6.23 3.50 1.17
N ASP A 18 7.31 3.49 0.39
CA ASP A 18 7.66 4.59 -0.51
C ASP A 18 6.61 4.79 -1.61
N GLU A 19 6.10 3.69 -2.18
CA GLU A 19 5.05 3.71 -3.18
C GLU A 19 3.74 4.26 -2.62
N LEU A 20 3.37 3.86 -1.41
CA LEU A 20 2.18 4.36 -0.71
C LEU A 20 2.28 5.86 -0.41
N MET A 21 3.47 6.34 -0.03
CA MET A 21 3.69 7.77 0.23
C MET A 21 3.64 8.59 -1.06
N ALA A 22 4.25 8.11 -2.15
CA ALA A 22 4.14 8.76 -3.44
C ALA A 22 2.69 8.79 -3.95
N ASP A 23 1.95 7.69 -3.83
CA ASP A 23 0.55 7.61 -4.20
C ASP A 23 -0.34 8.54 -3.35
N TRP A 24 -0.02 8.67 -2.06
CA TRP A 24 -0.67 9.63 -1.17
C TRP A 24 -0.46 11.07 -1.62
N ASP A 25 0.76 11.44 -1.98
CA ASP A 25 1.08 12.78 -2.47
C ASP A 25 0.35 13.10 -3.79
N LEU A 26 0.25 12.13 -4.70
CA LEU A 26 -0.56 12.28 -5.92
C LEU A 26 -2.05 12.49 -5.57
N ALA A 27 -2.59 11.68 -4.68
CA ALA A 27 -3.99 11.73 -4.29
C ALA A 27 -4.38 13.09 -3.67
N ILE A 28 -3.54 13.65 -2.78
CA ILE A 28 -3.83 14.95 -2.15
C ILE A 28 -3.72 16.11 -3.13
N ASN A 29 -2.91 15.99 -4.18
CA ASN A 29 -2.78 16.98 -5.25
C ASN A 29 -3.87 16.82 -6.33
N GLY A 30 -4.71 15.78 -6.24
CA GLY A 30 -5.77 15.48 -7.22
C GLY A 30 -5.23 14.87 -8.52
N GLU A 31 -4.04 14.28 -8.48
CA GLU A 31 -3.41 13.61 -9.59
C GLU A 31 -3.82 12.13 -9.67
N GLU A 32 -3.52 11.48 -10.80
CA GLU A 32 -3.85 10.07 -11.01
C GLU A 32 -2.94 9.17 -10.17
N ILE A 33 -3.56 8.39 -9.29
CA ILE A 33 -2.91 7.36 -8.47
C ILE A 33 -2.56 6.12 -9.29
N PHE A 34 -1.60 5.32 -8.82
CA PHE A 34 -1.17 4.08 -9.47
C PHE A 34 -1.50 2.84 -8.64
N LYS A 35 -1.53 1.67 -9.30
CA LYS A 35 -1.75 0.40 -8.61
C LYS A 35 -0.46 -0.12 -8.02
N ILE A 36 -0.49 -0.39 -6.72
CA ILE A 36 0.57 -1.08 -5.99
C ILE A 36 0.24 -2.58 -5.97
N ASP A 37 1.19 -3.41 -6.38
CA ASP A 37 0.98 -4.85 -6.54
C ASP A 37 0.79 -5.55 -5.18
N PRO A 38 -0.18 -6.47 -5.04
CA PRO A 38 -0.39 -7.20 -3.80
C PRO A 38 0.71 -8.26 -3.55
N LEU A 39 0.95 -8.60 -2.27
CA LEU A 39 1.78 -9.75 -1.92
C LEU A 39 1.10 -11.06 -2.41
N LYS A 40 1.85 -11.89 -3.16
CA LYS A 40 1.44 -13.20 -3.68
C LYS A 40 1.62 -14.33 -2.67
#